data_AF-A0A081DAN1-F1
#
_entry.id   AF-A0A081DAN1-F1
#
_cell.length_a   1.000
_cell.length_b   1.000
_cell.length_c   1.000
_cell.angle_alpha   90.00
_cell.angle_beta   90.00
_cell.angle_gamma   90.00
#
_symmetry.space_group_name_H-M   'P 1'
#
loop_
_entity.id
_entity.type
_entity.pdbx_description
1 polymer ?
#
loop_
_entity_poly.entity_id
_entity_poly.type
_entity_poly.pdbx_seq_one_letter_code
_entity_poly.pdbx_strand_id
1 'polypeptide(L)'
;MLAIVLIYDYIKDYRTEQANLIAQTELIEKEVQSVSKLIVTEASYGKVYTYENTKSYGWDYFSSQKTAVVISNAKAQVIYDLKNLEYSIDSERKEIVFSKLPDATININPNLNFYQLDNGILNTFELRISIA
;
A
#
# COMPACT_ATOMS: atom_id res chain seq x y z
N MET A 1 -26.80 -52.87 21.23
CA MET A 1 -25.43 -52.31 21.15
C MET A 1 -25.22 -51.43 19.93
N LEU A 2 -25.50 -51.91 18.71
CA LEU A 2 -25.23 -51.12 17.48
C LEU A 2 -25.90 -49.74 17.46
N ALA A 3 -27.18 -49.64 17.85
CA ALA A 3 -27.90 -48.37 17.88
C ALA A 3 -27.32 -47.35 18.87
N ILE A 4 -26.76 -47.81 19.99
CA ILE A 4 -26.14 -46.94 20.99
C ILE A 4 -24.83 -46.37 20.46
N VAL A 5 -24.06 -47.19 19.73
CA VAL A 5 -22.82 -46.77 19.06
C VAL A 5 -23.13 -45.74 17.97
N LEU A 6 -24.15 -45.99 17.13
CA LEU A 6 -24.57 -45.05 16.08
C LEU A 6 -25.04 -43.71 16.65
N ILE A 7 -25.79 -43.72 17.75
CA ILE A 7 -26.23 -42.50 18.44
C ILE A 7 -25.04 -41.74 19.03
N TYR A 8 -24.08 -42.46 19.64
CA TYR A 8 -22.88 -41.85 20.19
C TYR A 8 -22.02 -41.20 19.10
N ASP A 9 -21.80 -41.89 17.98
CA ASP A 9 -21.03 -41.37 16.85
C ASP A 9 -21.73 -40.16 16.22
N TYR A 10 -23.05 -40.19 16.06
CA TYR A 10 -23.83 -39.05 15.56
C TYR A 10 -23.70 -37.80 16.45
N ILE A 11 -23.79 -37.96 17.77
CA ILE A 11 -23.63 -36.85 18.72
C ILE A 11 -22.19 -36.32 18.71
N LYS A 12 -21.20 -37.21 18.61
CA LYS A 12 -19.78 -36.83 18.56
C LYS A 12 -19.45 -36.05 17.29
N ASP A 13 -19.94 -36.50 16.14
CA ASP A 13 -19.72 -35.82 14.86
C ASP A 13 -20.37 -34.43 14.87
N TYR A 14 -21.62 -34.32 15.33
CA TYR A 14 -22.30 -33.03 15.43
C TYR A 14 -21.56 -32.03 16.34
N ARG A 15 -21.01 -32.50 17.46
CA ARG A 15 -20.19 -31.67 18.36
C ARG A 15 -18.87 -31.25 17.73
N THR A 16 -18.24 -32.15 16.98
CA THR A 16 -16.96 -31.89 16.30
C THR A 16 -17.16 -30.86 15.18
N GLU A 17 -18.26 -30.96 14.44
CA GLU A 17 -18.60 -30.01 13.38
C GLU A 17 -18.90 -28.62 13.93
N GLN A 18 -19.67 -28.50 15.02
CA GLN A 18 -19.88 -27.23 15.72
C GLN A 18 -18.57 -26.62 16.23
N ALA A 19 -17.70 -27.42 16.85
CA ALA A 19 -16.40 -26.96 17.32
C ALA A 19 -15.52 -26.46 16.15
N ASN A 20 -15.54 -27.16 15.02
CA ASN A 20 -14.81 -26.76 13.81
C ASN A 20 -15.36 -25.46 13.20
N LEU A 21 -16.69 -25.27 13.21
CA LEU A 21 -17.32 -24.04 12.73
C LEU A 21 -16.94 -22.84 13.61
N ILE A 22 -16.97 -23.01 14.93
CA ILE A 22 -16.55 -21.97 15.89
C ILE A 22 -15.08 -21.62 15.66
N ALA A 23 -14.20 -22.62 15.60
CA ALA A 23 -12.76 -22.41 15.39
C ALA A 23 -12.45 -21.71 14.05
N GLN A 24 -13.17 -22.07 12.97
CA GLN A 24 -13.03 -21.40 11.67
C GLN A 24 -13.53 -19.95 11.73
N THR A 25 -14.62 -19.68 12.45
CA THR A 25 -15.16 -18.33 12.60
C THR A 25 -14.21 -17.44 13.41
N GLU A 26 -13.66 -17.96 14.51
CA GLU A 26 -12.63 -17.28 15.30
C GLU A 26 -11.36 -16.98 14.49
N LEU A 27 -10.96 -17.91 13.61
CA LEU A 27 -9.81 -17.69 12.72
C LEU A 27 -10.11 -16.58 11.70
N ILE A 28 -11.29 -16.58 11.08
CA ILE A 28 -11.71 -15.52 10.15
C ILE A 28 -11.73 -14.17 10.87
N GLU A 29 -12.32 -14.10 12.06
CA GLU A 29 -12.35 -12.88 12.88
C GLU A 29 -10.92 -12.38 13.15
N LYS A 30 -10.02 -13.27 13.53
CA LYS A 30 -8.62 -12.95 13.80
C LYS A 30 -7.89 -12.44 12.54
N GLU A 31 -8.09 -13.09 11.39
CA GLU A 31 -7.50 -12.66 10.12
C GLU A 31 -8.04 -11.28 9.71
N VAL A 32 -9.35 -11.05 9.84
CA VAL A 32 -9.97 -9.75 9.57
C VAL A 32 -9.43 -8.65 10.49
N GLN A 33 -9.26 -8.93 11.79
CA GLN A 33 -8.65 -8.00 12.75
C GLN A 33 -7.15 -7.73 12.49
N SER A 34 -6.44 -8.68 11.86
CA SER A 34 -5.01 -8.56 11.54
C SER A 34 -4.77 -7.60 10.37
N VAL A 35 -5.73 -7.43 9.46
CA VAL A 35 -5.62 -6.50 8.32
C VAL A 35 -5.80 -5.06 8.82
N SER A 36 -4.73 -4.29 8.80
CA SER A 36 -4.71 -2.95 9.39
C SER A 36 -5.02 -1.81 8.41
N LYS A 37 -4.76 -1.95 7.11
CA LYS A 37 -4.83 -0.84 6.16
C LYS A 37 -5.45 -1.25 4.85
N LEU A 38 -6.44 -0.48 4.40
CA LEU A 38 -7.03 -0.59 3.07
C LEU A 38 -6.52 0.56 2.20
N ILE A 39 -5.88 0.23 1.07
CA ILE A 39 -5.43 1.19 0.07
C ILE A 39 -6.45 1.18 -1.07
N VAL A 40 -7.19 2.26 -1.26
CA VAL A 40 -8.32 2.31 -2.20
C VAL A 40 -7.94 3.00 -3.51
N THR A 41 -7.08 4.01 -3.46
CA THR A 41 -6.70 4.78 -4.64
C THR A 41 -5.20 5.03 -4.62
N GLU A 42 -4.52 4.65 -5.69
CA GLU A 42 -3.12 4.97 -5.95
C GLU A 42 -3.03 5.87 -7.18
N ALA A 43 -2.38 7.03 -7.05
CA ALA A 43 -2.09 7.93 -8.14
C ALA A 43 -0.58 8.12 -8.27
N SER A 44 -0.05 7.97 -9.48
CA SER A 44 1.37 8.17 -9.78
C SER A 44 1.54 9.41 -10.66
N TYR A 45 2.45 10.31 -10.28
CA TYR A 45 2.74 11.54 -11.01
C TYR A 45 4.23 11.64 -11.30
N GLY A 46 4.60 11.80 -12.57
CA GLY A 46 5.99 11.95 -13.02
C GLY A 46 6.21 13.28 -13.73
N LYS A 47 7.28 14.01 -13.39
CA LYS A 47 7.69 15.24 -14.09
C LYS A 47 9.21 15.34 -14.22
N VAL A 48 9.65 15.72 -15.42
CA VAL A 48 11.07 15.94 -15.74
C VAL A 48 11.34 17.45 -15.80
N TYR A 49 12.39 17.90 -15.11
CA TYR A 49 12.89 19.27 -15.15
C TYR A 49 14.31 19.27 -15.72
N THR A 50 14.56 20.06 -16.76
CA THR A 50 15.89 20.22 -17.36
C THR A 50 16.42 21.61 -17.04
N TYR A 51 17.62 21.68 -16.46
CA TYR A 51 18.35 22.91 -16.19
C TYR A 51 19.61 22.94 -17.05
N GLU A 52 19.78 23.98 -17.86
CA GLU A 52 20.95 24.17 -18.71
C GLU A 52 21.69 25.45 -18.31
N ASN A 53 23.01 25.34 -18.07
CA ASN A 53 23.87 26.49 -17.82
C ASN A 53 25.08 26.45 -18.75
N THR A 54 25.18 27.46 -19.60
CA THR A 54 26.28 27.64 -20.55
C THR A 54 27.15 28.80 -20.07
N LYS A 55 28.36 28.50 -19.57
CA LYS A 55 29.37 29.51 -19.31
C LYS A 55 30.32 29.59 -20.51
N SER A 56 30.28 30.71 -21.22
CA SER A 56 31.28 31.06 -22.24
C SER A 56 32.43 31.81 -21.55
N TYR A 57 33.61 31.19 -21.50
CA TYR A 57 34.84 31.91 -21.17
C TYR A 57 35.32 32.57 -22.47
N GLY A 58 35.63 33.87 -22.42
CA GLY A 58 35.71 34.78 -23.58
C GLY A 58 36.77 34.50 -24.66
N TRP A 59 37.35 33.30 -24.72
CA TRP A 59 38.16 32.80 -25.83
C TRP A 59 37.42 31.59 -26.41
N ASP A 60 36.91 31.73 -27.65
CA ASP A 60 35.90 30.90 -28.34
C ASP A 60 36.15 29.38 -28.48
N TYR A 61 37.15 28.80 -27.80
CA TYR A 61 37.50 27.38 -27.90
C TYR A 61 37.15 26.53 -26.67
N PHE A 62 36.70 27.12 -25.55
CA PHE A 62 36.32 26.36 -24.34
C PHE A 62 34.95 26.79 -23.82
N SER A 63 33.89 26.30 -24.45
CA SER A 63 32.55 26.31 -23.85
C SER A 63 32.33 25.01 -23.09
N SER A 64 31.92 25.09 -21.82
CA SER A 64 31.47 23.94 -21.04
C SER A 64 29.98 24.13 -20.78
N GLN A 65 29.17 23.28 -21.40
CA GLN A 65 27.72 23.21 -21.18
C GLN A 65 27.46 22.21 -20.05
N LYS A 66 26.92 22.68 -18.93
CA LYS A 66 26.49 21.81 -17.84
C LYS A 66 24.98 21.71 -17.88
N THR A 67 24.48 20.49 -18.09
CA THR A 67 23.05 20.20 -18.08
C THR A 67 22.72 19.31 -16.89
N ALA A 68 21.67 19.62 -16.15
CA ALA A 68 21.16 18.79 -15.07
C ALA A 68 19.70 18.43 -15.33
N VAL A 69 19.37 17.15 -15.22
CA VAL A 69 18.00 16.64 -15.36
C VAL A 69 17.53 16.14 -14.01
N VAL A 70 16.40 16.65 -13.55
CA VAL A 70 15.74 16.22 -12.32
C VAL A 70 14.45 15.51 -12.70
N ILE A 71 14.36 14.21 -12.40
CA ILE A 71 13.15 13.42 -12.60
C ILE A 71 12.46 13.27 -11.24
N SER A 72 11.25 13.80 -11.12
CA SER A 72 10.40 13.67 -9.93
C SER A 72 9.28 12.69 -10.21
N ASN A 73 9.22 11.59 -9.46
CA ASN A 73 8.16 10.60 -9.49
C ASN A 73 7.48 10.53 -8.12
N ALA A 74 6.22 10.93 -7.99
CA ALA A 74 5.47 10.86 -6.75
C ALA A 74 4.38 9.79 -6.81
N LYS A 75 4.24 9.03 -5.73
CA LYS A 75 3.11 8.11 -5.51
C LYS A 75 2.23 8.66 -4.40
N ALA A 76 0.99 9.00 -4.72
CA ALA A 76 -0.04 9.39 -3.77
C ALA A 76 -0.99 8.22 -3.51
N GLN A 77 -1.29 7.94 -2.25
CA GLN A 77 -2.19 6.88 -1.82
C GLN A 77 -3.22 7.44 -0.85
N VAL A 78 -4.49 7.03 -1.03
CA VAL A 78 -5.55 7.25 -0.04
C VAL A 78 -5.72 5.95 0.75
N ILE A 79 -5.41 6.03 2.04
CA ILE A 79 -5.31 4.88 2.95
C ILE A 79 -6.35 5.03 4.05
N TYR A 80 -7.09 3.97 4.33
CA TYR A 80 -8.02 3.86 5.45
C TYR A 80 -7.47 2.86 6.48
N ASP A 81 -7.46 3.24 7.76
CA ASP A 81 -7.10 2.33 8.85
C ASP A 81 -8.32 1.50 9.27
N LEU A 82 -8.33 0.23 8.88
CA LEU A 82 -9.45 -0.66 9.12
C LEU A 82 -9.65 -1.00 10.60
N LYS A 83 -8.67 -0.74 11.47
CA LYS A 83 -8.84 -0.93 12.92
C LYS A 83 -9.89 0.01 13.51
N ASN A 84 -10.11 1.16 12.86
CA ASN A 84 -11.10 2.15 13.26
C ASN A 84 -12.40 2.03 12.45
N LEU A 85 -12.61 0.92 11.73
CA LEU A 85 -13.80 0.69 10.93
C LEU A 85 -14.98 0.31 11.83
N GLU A 86 -16.10 1.04 11.71
CA GLU A 86 -17.34 0.70 12.39
C GLU A 86 -18.20 -0.20 11.49
N TYR A 87 -18.54 -1.40 11.98
CA TYR A 87 -19.35 -2.37 11.26
C TYR A 87 -20.38 -3.05 12.17
N SER A 88 -21.43 -3.59 11.57
CA SER A 88 -22.42 -4.45 12.20
C SER A 88 -22.65 -5.72 11.38
N ILE A 89 -23.14 -6.77 12.04
CA ILE A 89 -23.46 -8.04 11.39
C ILE A 89 -24.98 -8.15 11.31
N ASP A 90 -25.50 -8.22 10.10
CA ASP A 90 -26.89 -8.59 9.85
C ASP A 90 -26.97 -10.12 9.77
N SER A 91 -27.37 -10.75 10.87
CA SER A 91 -27.47 -12.22 10.94
C SER A 91 -28.64 -12.80 10.13
N GLU A 92 -29.68 -12.01 9.83
CA GLU A 92 -30.80 -12.47 9.00
C GLU A 92 -30.38 -12.53 7.53
N ARG A 93 -29.69 -11.49 7.06
CA ARG A 93 -29.22 -11.39 5.66
C ARG A 93 -27.88 -12.07 5.44
N LYS A 94 -27.17 -12.42 6.51
CA LYS A 94 -25.80 -12.94 6.49
C LYS A 94 -24.83 -11.95 5.80
N GLU A 95 -25.02 -10.67 6.09
CA GLU A 95 -24.25 -9.56 5.52
C GLU A 95 -23.48 -8.82 6.61
N ILE A 96 -22.32 -8.27 6.25
CA ILE A 96 -21.58 -7.31 7.09
C ILE A 96 -21.90 -5.92 6.56
N VAL A 97 -22.45 -5.07 7.42
CA VAL A 97 -22.83 -3.71 7.07
C VAL A 97 -21.80 -2.76 7.66
N PHE A 98 -21.09 -2.03 6.80
CA PHE A 98 -20.16 -1.00 7.20
C PHE A 98 -20.92 0.31 7.47
N SER A 99 -21.05 0.66 8.75
CA SER A 99 -21.82 1.82 9.19
C SER A 99 -21.11 3.14 8.86
N LYS A 100 -19.78 3.15 9.04
CA LYS A 100 -18.97 4.34 8.84
C LYS A 100 -17.54 3.97 8.46
N LEU A 101 -17.06 4.59 7.39
CA LEU A 101 -15.65 4.50 7.01
C LEU A 101 -14.80 5.41 7.93
N PRO A 102 -13.60 4.97 8.32
CA PRO A 102 -12.67 5.78 9.10
C PRO A 102 -12.14 6.95 8.27
N ASP A 103 -11.50 7.92 8.92
CA ASP A 103 -10.91 9.06 8.23
C ASP A 103 -9.78 8.62 7.29
N ALA A 104 -9.76 9.22 6.10
CA ALA A 104 -8.75 8.92 5.09
C ALA A 104 -7.40 9.56 5.44
N THR A 105 -6.33 8.76 5.40
CA THR A 105 -4.95 9.24 5.47
C THR A 105 -4.37 9.32 4.05
N ILE A 106 -3.91 10.50 3.66
CA ILE A 106 -3.24 10.71 2.37
C ILE A 106 -1.74 10.55 2.57
N ASN A 107 -1.14 9.60 1.86
CA ASN A 107 0.30 9.38 1.87
C ASN A 107 0.90 9.74 0.50
N ILE A 108 1.84 10.69 0.46
CA ILE A 108 2.52 11.13 -0.76
C ILE A 108 4.00 10.83 -0.64
N ASN A 109 4.51 9.93 -1.47
CA ASN A 109 5.91 9.50 -1.51
C ASN A 109 6.58 9.98 -2.80
N PRO A 110 7.28 11.14 -2.80
CA PRO A 110 8.08 11.59 -3.92
C PRO A 110 9.44 10.88 -3.96
N ASN A 111 9.86 10.50 -5.16
CA ASN A 111 11.19 9.99 -5.50
C ASN A 111 11.84 10.94 -6.50
N LEU A 112 13.01 11.47 -6.14
CA LEU A 112 13.75 12.44 -6.96
C LEU A 112 15.05 11.80 -7.46
N ASN A 113 15.21 11.73 -8.77
CA ASN A 113 16.44 11.28 -9.41
C ASN A 113 17.15 12.48 -10.05
N PHE A 114 18.43 12.65 -9.72
CA PHE A 114 19.26 13.72 -10.27
C PHE A 114 20.29 13.13 -11.24
N TYR A 115 20.29 13.65 -12.46
CA TYR A 115 21.26 13.30 -13.49
C TYR A 115 22.04 14.55 -13.87
N GLN A 116 23.37 14.45 -13.87
CA GLN A 116 24.23 15.47 -14.43
C GLN A 116 24.75 14.97 -15.78
N LEU A 117 24.55 15.79 -16.81
CA LEU A 117 25.09 15.63 -18.14
C LEU A 117 26.33 16.53 -18.24
N ASP A 118 27.50 15.91 -18.33
CA ASP A 118 28.76 16.59 -18.60
C ASP A 118 29.37 15.99 -19.89
N ASN A 119 29.50 16.80 -20.94
CA ASN A 119 30.06 16.40 -22.23
C ASN A 119 29.47 15.11 -22.85
N GLY A 120 28.18 14.83 -22.62
CA GLY A 120 27.48 13.66 -23.16
C GLY A 120 27.60 12.37 -22.33
N ILE A 121 28.25 12.41 -21.16
CA ILE A 121 28.33 11.28 -20.22
C ILE A 121 27.36 11.52 -19.05
N LEU A 122 26.53 10.50 -18.74
CA LEU A 122 25.53 10.53 -17.66
C LEU A 122 26.16 10.12 -16.33
N ASN A 123 26.11 11.01 -15.32
CA ASN A 123 26.43 10.70 -13.92
C ASN A 123 25.16 10.70 -13.05
N THR A 124 24.91 9.62 -12.31
CA THR A 124 23.70 9.41 -11.49
C THR A 124 24.00 9.66 -10.00
N PHE A 125 23.12 10.36 -9.29
CA PHE A 125 23.14 10.45 -7.82
C PHE A 125 21.74 10.20 -7.25
N GLU A 126 21.60 9.27 -6.31
CA GLU A 126 20.35 9.06 -5.56
C GLU A 126 20.31 9.94 -4.32
N LEU A 127 19.24 10.73 -4.17
CA LEU A 127 19.00 11.57 -2.99
C LEU A 127 17.66 11.16 -2.37
N ARG A 128 17.71 10.36 -1.30
CA ARG A 128 16.52 10.03 -0.49
C ARG A 128 16.26 11.19 0.47
N ILE A 129 15.25 11.99 0.19
CA ILE A 129 14.77 13.01 1.12
C ILE A 129 13.63 12.40 1.95
N SER A 130 13.87 12.20 3.25
CA SER A 130 12.83 11.85 4.22
C SER A 130 12.29 13.15 4.79
N ILE A 131 11.03 13.48 4.48
CA ILE A 131 10.34 14.58 5.14
C ILE A 131 9.59 13.96 6.32
N ALA A 132 9.93 14.40 7.53
CA ALA A 132 9.27 14.05 8.78
C ALA A 132 7.95 14.84 8.94
#